data_AF-A0A9Q9HEP1-F1
#
_entry.id   AF-A0A9Q9HEP1-F1
#
_cell.length_a   1.000
_cell.length_b   1.000
_cell.length_c   1.000
_cell.angle_alpha   90.00
_cell.angle_beta   90.00
_cell.angle_gamma   90.00
#
_symmetry.space_group_name_H-M   'P 1'
#
loop_
_entity.id
_entity.type
_entity.pdbx_description
1 polymer ?
#
loop_
_entity_poly.entity_id
_entity_poly.type
_entity_poly.pdbx_seq_one_letter_code
_entity_poly.pdbx_strand_id
1 'polypeptide(L)'
;MKAPDYRTKSEILAGTRWDPMIGDPNISNATVLELRLVDDFLAFLERPNSVSGNGITADVFLKFDQENSSQRRLRALKFAFMSIFPGHPSILHLEEAIRQREPKRSRKGLSSSRRLDVSVPFDTLPTPWKEAFADMDAGFDRNGQMPPAPGMMGTHKMKIRQLLFSARKAALPDIISADTVRAYARDMSTRNLAPATLKASFSAVLKFARYISTDPESIQLLEELTRIYETKARRTKSKKFQHLQNTGYSPVAVIEQAQTILDEAPNILSPRSRHAHRNQAAALAIFSVLPVRLADTRLVFGETLFWSGDRYTIEMKLSKSSYSWETELDPRLNIFIDALILRGCNPIWLDEMRDNCLQEHRALFITNDGSPVAYNYVSDCWRQVVGTGEHIARTILHTFLGIKLGEAGTDLAMAATGQRSHATAVAYQGDALAMAQRVKGQTELSDVAKEFDPSVFEFS
;
A
#
# COMPACT_ATOMS: atom_id res chain seq x y z
N MET A 1 22.27 29.08 32.00
CA MET A 1 23.19 29.00 30.84
C MET A 1 24.34 28.09 31.26
N LYS A 2 24.49 26.91 30.65
CA LYS A 2 25.58 25.97 30.99
C LYS A 2 26.92 26.64 30.61
N ALA A 3 27.94 26.53 31.47
CA ALA A 3 29.25 27.10 31.18
C ALA A 3 29.80 26.50 29.87
N PRO A 4 30.50 27.28 29.02
CA PRO A 4 31.07 26.74 27.79
C PRO A 4 32.11 25.65 28.10
N ASP A 5 32.03 24.52 27.41
CA ASP A 5 33.03 23.44 27.50
C ASP A 5 34.24 23.79 26.63
N TYR A 6 35.41 23.90 27.26
CA TYR A 6 36.68 24.23 26.62
C TYR A 6 37.64 23.04 26.47
N ARG A 7 37.24 21.82 26.90
CA ARG A 7 38.09 20.63 26.83
C ARG A 7 38.59 20.36 25.40
N THR A 8 39.88 20.13 25.25
CA THR A 8 40.55 19.75 24.00
C THR A 8 40.12 18.35 23.54
N LYS A 9 40.44 17.99 22.29
CA LYS A 9 40.19 16.64 21.76
C LYS A 9 40.78 15.55 22.67
N SER A 10 42.04 15.72 23.07
CA SER A 10 42.76 14.77 23.91
C SER A 10 42.14 14.62 25.30
N GLU A 11 41.67 15.72 25.90
CA GLU A 11 41.01 15.68 27.23
C GLU A 11 39.66 14.97 27.17
N ILE A 12 38.91 15.09 26.07
CA ILE A 12 37.63 14.38 25.88
C ILE A 12 37.88 12.88 25.69
N LEU A 13 38.80 12.53 24.80
CA LEU A 13 39.10 11.14 24.44
C LEU A 13 39.86 10.38 25.54
N ALA A 14 40.42 11.08 26.53
CA ALA A 14 40.99 10.45 27.73
C ALA A 14 39.91 9.93 28.71
N GLY A 15 38.63 10.23 28.49
CA GLY A 15 37.54 9.68 29.29
C GLY A 15 37.25 8.22 28.96
N THR A 16 37.02 7.41 29.99
CA THR A 16 36.81 5.94 29.89
C THR A 16 35.67 5.52 28.96
N ARG A 17 34.70 6.41 28.68
CA ARG A 17 33.60 6.17 27.73
C ARG A 17 34.07 5.92 26.30
N TRP A 18 35.24 6.43 25.95
CA TRP A 18 35.81 6.35 24.61
C TRP A 18 36.75 5.16 24.43
N ASP A 19 37.10 4.45 25.52
CA ASP A 19 37.99 3.29 25.50
C ASP A 19 37.59 2.21 24.48
N PRO A 20 36.30 1.85 24.31
CA PRO A 20 35.89 0.85 23.32
C PRO A 20 36.13 1.26 21.86
N MET A 21 36.41 2.54 21.63
CA MET A 21 36.55 3.11 20.29
C MET A 21 37.96 3.67 20.02
N ILE A 22 38.93 3.34 20.88
CA ILE A 22 40.33 3.71 20.64
C ILE A 22 40.78 3.15 19.29
N GLY A 23 41.32 4.02 18.45
CA GLY A 23 41.76 3.67 17.09
C GLY A 23 40.68 3.79 16.01
N ASP A 24 39.44 4.16 16.36
CA ASP A 24 38.39 4.38 15.36
C ASP A 24 38.73 5.63 14.49
N PRO A 25 38.82 5.48 13.15
CA PRO A 25 39.12 6.59 12.25
C PRO A 25 38.04 7.69 12.29
N ASN A 26 36.78 7.36 12.58
CA ASN A 26 35.68 8.31 12.65
C ASN A 26 35.86 9.28 13.84
N ILE A 27 36.31 8.77 14.98
CA ILE A 27 36.67 9.61 16.14
C ILE A 27 37.86 10.50 15.81
N SER A 28 38.85 9.94 15.12
CA SER A 28 40.06 10.68 14.70
C SER A 28 39.73 11.84 13.76
N ASN A 29 38.70 11.67 12.92
CA ASN A 29 38.21 12.69 11.99
C ASN A 29 37.18 13.65 12.60
N ALA A 30 36.51 13.27 13.69
CA ALA A 30 35.51 14.11 14.34
C ALA A 30 36.12 15.41 14.88
N THR A 31 35.38 16.51 14.70
CA THR A 31 35.74 17.81 15.23
C THR A 31 35.61 17.85 16.75
N VAL A 32 36.31 18.77 17.40
CA VAL A 32 36.21 18.96 18.86
C VAL A 32 34.77 19.27 19.29
N LEU A 33 34.02 20.03 18.48
CA LEU A 33 32.62 20.38 18.78
C LEU A 33 31.69 19.16 18.74
N GLU A 34 31.88 18.27 17.76
CA GLU A 34 31.12 17.02 17.67
C GLU A 34 31.43 16.11 18.87
N LEU A 35 32.71 15.95 19.20
CA LEU A 35 33.15 15.14 20.34
C LEU A 35 32.62 15.66 21.67
N ARG A 36 32.66 16.99 21.91
CA ARG A 36 32.07 17.59 23.13
C ARG A 36 30.57 17.30 23.24
N LEU A 37 29.85 17.42 22.12
CA LEU A 37 28.39 17.24 22.12
C LEU A 37 27.99 15.78 22.33
N VAL A 38 28.72 14.83 21.71
CA VAL A 38 28.53 13.40 21.94
C VAL A 38 28.96 13.00 23.35
N ASP A 39 30.09 13.48 23.84
CA ASP A 39 30.55 13.20 25.21
C ASP A 39 29.55 13.69 26.26
N ASP A 40 28.97 14.89 26.11
CA ASP A 40 27.94 15.39 27.02
C ASP A 40 26.65 14.54 26.95
N PHE A 41 26.33 13.96 25.79
CA PHE A 41 25.23 13.01 25.67
C PHE A 41 25.54 11.66 26.30
N LEU A 42 26.73 11.09 26.07
CA LEU A 42 27.15 9.82 26.70
C LEU A 42 27.22 9.97 28.23
N ALA A 43 27.76 11.08 28.73
CA ALA A 43 27.77 11.41 30.16
C ALA A 43 26.36 11.58 30.73
N PHE A 44 25.39 12.02 29.92
CA PHE A 44 23.98 12.03 30.31
C PHE A 44 23.43 10.61 30.44
N LEU A 45 23.74 9.69 29.50
CA LEU A 45 23.27 8.31 29.54
C LEU A 45 23.75 7.54 30.79
N GLU A 46 24.94 7.86 31.32
CA GLU A 46 25.47 7.24 32.54
C GLU A 46 24.73 7.66 33.83
N ARG A 47 23.93 8.73 33.79
CA ARG A 47 23.22 9.16 35.00
C ARG A 47 22.09 8.18 35.33
N PRO A 48 21.85 7.88 36.62
CA PRO A 48 20.73 7.04 37.04
C PRO A 48 19.40 7.52 36.43
N ASN A 49 18.59 6.59 35.90
CA ASN A 49 17.27 6.83 35.28
C ASN A 49 17.26 7.54 33.91
N SER A 50 18.42 7.72 33.26
CA SER A 50 18.46 8.39 31.94
C SER A 50 18.04 7.48 30.79
N VAL A 51 18.25 6.17 30.94
CA VAL A 51 17.87 5.15 29.98
C VAL A 51 16.89 4.19 30.66
N SER A 52 15.72 3.99 30.06
CA SER A 52 14.78 2.96 30.49
C SER A 52 15.20 1.60 29.92
N GLY A 53 14.66 0.49 30.42
CA GLY A 53 15.04 -0.87 29.98
C GLY A 53 14.95 -1.16 28.48
N ASN A 54 14.34 -0.26 27.70
CA ASN A 54 14.17 -0.37 26.24
C ASN A 54 15.25 0.39 25.44
N GLY A 55 16.38 0.76 26.05
CA GLY A 55 17.50 1.42 25.36
C GLY A 55 17.27 2.90 25.03
N ILE A 56 18.01 3.42 24.04
CA ILE A 56 18.02 4.85 23.67
C ILE A 56 16.81 5.17 22.79
N THR A 57 15.75 5.73 23.38
CA THR A 57 14.52 6.15 22.68
C THR A 57 14.49 7.65 22.37
N ALA A 58 13.47 8.12 21.64
CA ALA A 58 13.28 9.55 21.37
C ALA A 58 13.15 10.38 22.65
N ASP A 59 12.51 9.83 23.69
CA ASP A 59 12.34 10.49 24.98
C ASP A 59 13.66 10.73 25.70
N VAL A 60 14.65 9.83 25.53
CA VAL A 60 15.99 9.99 26.08
C VAL A 60 16.66 11.24 25.50
N PHE A 61 16.57 11.43 24.19
CA PHE A 61 17.09 12.64 23.52
C PHE A 61 16.33 13.91 23.93
N LEU A 62 15.00 13.82 24.11
CA LEU A 62 14.20 14.96 24.56
C LEU A 62 14.54 15.38 26.00
N LYS A 63 14.79 14.41 26.89
CA LYS A 63 15.28 14.65 28.27
C LYS A 63 16.67 15.26 28.27
N PHE A 64 17.59 14.75 27.44
CA PHE A 64 18.93 15.32 27.28
C PHE A 64 18.89 16.81 26.89
N ASP A 65 17.94 17.17 26.02
CA ASP A 65 17.80 18.54 25.50
C ASP A 65 16.73 19.38 26.23
N GLN A 66 16.25 18.95 27.40
CA GLN A 66 15.07 19.53 28.07
C GLN A 66 15.18 21.05 28.34
N GLU A 67 16.39 21.56 28.58
CA GLU A 67 16.64 22.98 28.89
C GLU A 67 16.64 23.89 27.65
N ASN A 68 16.70 23.31 26.45
CA ASN A 68 16.68 24.08 25.21
C ASN A 68 15.26 24.09 24.63
N SER A 69 14.79 25.24 24.18
CA SER A 69 13.51 25.36 23.47
C SER A 69 13.63 25.11 21.96
N SER A 70 14.85 25.14 21.41
CA SER A 70 15.11 24.97 19.98
C SER A 70 15.68 23.58 19.65
N GLN A 71 15.36 23.08 18.46
CA GLN A 71 15.89 21.81 17.92
C GLN A 71 17.36 21.88 17.46
N ARG A 72 18.03 23.04 17.56
CA ARG A 72 19.37 23.24 16.98
C ARG A 72 20.40 22.29 17.58
N ARG A 73 20.31 22.04 18.89
CA ARG A 73 21.24 21.14 19.60
C ARG A 73 21.03 19.69 19.21
N LEU A 74 19.78 19.22 19.12
CA LEU A 74 19.49 17.87 18.62
C LEU A 74 19.95 17.68 17.17
N ARG A 75 19.79 18.69 16.30
CA ARG A 75 20.30 18.63 14.93
C ARG A 75 21.82 18.57 14.88
N ALA A 76 22.51 19.35 15.71
CA ALA A 76 23.97 19.28 15.84
C ALA A 76 24.41 17.90 16.38
N LEU A 77 23.70 17.35 17.36
CA LEU A 77 23.95 16.02 17.91
C LEU A 77 23.77 14.97 16.83
N LYS A 78 22.76 15.13 15.96
CA LYS A 78 22.52 14.23 14.82
C LYS A 78 23.71 14.20 13.87
N PHE A 79 24.23 15.36 13.48
CA PHE A 79 25.42 15.43 12.65
C PHE A 79 26.63 14.77 13.32
N ALA A 80 26.87 15.08 14.61
CA ALA A 80 27.96 14.47 15.36
C ALA A 80 27.83 12.94 15.47
N PHE A 81 26.61 12.42 15.71
CA PHE A 81 26.31 11.00 15.72
C PHE A 81 26.56 10.36 14.35
N MET A 82 26.17 11.00 13.26
CA MET A 82 26.44 10.46 11.91
C MET A 82 27.93 10.45 11.57
N SER A 83 28.69 11.42 12.08
CA SER A 83 30.15 11.50 11.89
C SER A 83 30.88 10.42 12.70
N ILE A 84 30.48 10.18 13.94
CA ILE A 84 31.19 9.29 14.89
C ILE A 84 30.67 7.85 14.84
N PHE A 85 29.36 7.66 14.67
CA PHE A 85 28.66 6.37 14.66
C PHE A 85 27.85 6.19 13.36
N PRO A 86 28.52 6.14 12.19
CA PRO A 86 27.82 6.07 10.91
C PRO A 86 26.91 4.84 10.83
N GLY A 87 25.61 5.09 10.65
CA GLY A 87 24.59 4.05 10.49
C GLY A 87 24.09 3.41 11.79
N HIS A 88 24.34 4.00 12.97
CA HIS A 88 23.81 3.51 14.24
C HIS A 88 22.28 3.71 14.39
N PRO A 89 21.49 2.73 14.87
CA PRO A 89 20.02 2.81 14.94
C PRO A 89 19.45 3.96 15.76
N SER A 90 20.16 4.40 16.81
CA SER A 90 19.74 5.56 17.63
C SER A 90 19.54 6.85 16.82
N ILE A 91 20.10 6.95 15.61
CA ILE A 91 19.82 8.07 14.71
C ILE A 91 18.33 8.20 14.39
N LEU A 92 17.59 7.09 14.31
CA LEU A 92 16.15 7.07 14.04
C LEU A 92 15.36 7.67 15.20
N HIS A 93 15.74 7.33 16.44
CA HIS A 93 15.15 7.90 17.65
C HIS A 93 15.49 9.38 17.82
N LEU A 94 16.70 9.80 17.42
CA LEU A 94 17.09 11.20 17.40
C LEU A 94 16.34 12.01 16.33
N GLU A 95 16.13 11.45 15.13
CA GLU A 95 15.26 12.06 14.12
C GLU A 95 13.83 12.25 14.62
N GLU A 96 13.30 11.27 15.35
CA GLU A 96 11.98 11.35 15.97
C GLU A 96 11.93 12.44 17.05
N ALA A 97 12.94 12.53 17.92
CA ALA A 97 13.03 13.60 18.92
C ALA A 97 13.09 14.99 18.28
N ILE A 98 13.85 15.16 17.19
CA ILE A 98 13.88 16.41 16.42
C ILE A 98 12.48 16.74 15.90
N ARG A 99 11.80 15.76 15.29
CA ARG A 99 10.45 15.93 14.73
C ARG A 99 9.42 16.33 15.79
N GLN A 100 9.49 15.77 16.99
CA GLN A 100 8.57 16.12 18.08
C GLN A 100 8.72 17.58 18.54
N ARG A 101 9.92 18.17 18.37
CA ARG A 101 10.18 19.59 18.62
C ARG A 101 9.89 20.51 17.44
N GLU A 102 9.70 19.96 16.24
CA GLU A 102 9.32 20.79 15.10
C GLU A 102 7.92 21.38 15.34
N PRO A 103 7.72 22.68 15.07
CA PRO A 103 6.40 23.27 15.16
C PRO A 103 5.47 22.47 14.24
N LYS A 104 4.50 21.78 14.85
CA LYS A 104 3.51 21.01 14.11
C LYS A 104 2.86 21.99 13.15
N ARG A 105 3.14 21.86 11.85
CA ARG A 105 2.39 22.61 10.82
C ARG A 105 0.94 22.41 11.17
N SER A 106 0.20 23.51 11.41
CA SER A 106 -1.23 23.39 11.71
C SER A 106 -1.80 22.49 10.62
N ARG A 107 -2.35 21.35 11.02
CA ARG A 107 -3.06 20.50 10.08
C ARG A 107 -4.13 21.43 9.52
N LYS A 108 -3.97 21.89 8.26
CA LYS A 108 -5.08 22.51 7.51
C LYS A 108 -6.29 21.65 7.82
N GLY A 109 -7.31 22.31 8.38
CA GLY A 109 -8.26 21.74 9.33
C GLY A 109 -8.76 20.34 9.00
N LEU A 110 -9.17 19.62 10.06
CA LEU A 110 -10.11 18.49 10.01
C LEU A 110 -10.92 18.58 8.73
N SER A 111 -10.74 17.60 7.83
CA SER A 111 -11.28 17.65 6.48
C SER A 111 -12.70 18.18 6.56
N SER A 112 -12.96 19.40 6.05
CA SER A 112 -14.32 19.90 5.99
C SER A 112 -15.11 18.79 5.32
N SER A 113 -16.17 18.30 5.96
CA SER A 113 -17.01 17.22 5.44
C SER A 113 -17.11 17.39 3.93
N ARG A 114 -16.45 16.50 3.18
CA ARG A 114 -16.22 16.71 1.74
C ARG A 114 -17.57 17.04 1.12
N ARG A 115 -17.71 18.24 0.53
CA ARG A 115 -18.99 18.68 -0.03
C ARG A 115 -19.45 17.58 -0.98
N LEU A 116 -20.66 17.08 -0.76
CA LEU A 116 -21.21 16.01 -1.57
C LEU A 116 -21.78 16.63 -2.83
N ASP A 117 -21.00 16.62 -3.92
CA ASP A 117 -21.38 17.33 -5.16
C ASP A 117 -22.48 16.61 -5.96
N VAL A 118 -22.63 15.30 -5.76
CA VAL A 118 -23.49 14.43 -6.58
C VAL A 118 -24.32 13.43 -5.77
N SER A 119 -24.51 13.70 -4.48
CA SER A 119 -25.28 12.87 -3.56
C SER A 119 -25.78 13.71 -2.39
N VAL A 120 -26.89 13.33 -1.77
CA VAL A 120 -27.35 13.98 -0.54
C VAL A 120 -26.73 13.34 0.72
N PRO A 121 -26.70 14.03 1.87
CA PRO A 121 -26.40 13.41 3.18
C PRO A 121 -27.39 12.27 3.54
N PHE A 122 -26.95 11.26 4.29
CA PHE A 122 -27.78 10.07 4.57
C PHE A 122 -28.99 10.36 5.47
N ASP A 123 -28.83 11.25 6.44
CA ASP A 123 -29.88 11.76 7.33
C ASP A 123 -31.04 12.42 6.57
N THR A 124 -30.76 13.03 5.40
CA THR A 124 -31.77 13.65 4.53
C THR A 124 -32.56 12.68 3.66
N LEU A 125 -32.28 11.37 3.72
CA LEU A 125 -33.11 10.36 3.05
C LEU A 125 -34.52 10.30 3.69
N PRO A 126 -35.56 9.94 2.92
CA PRO A 126 -36.89 9.67 3.45
C PRO A 126 -36.85 8.67 4.61
N THR A 127 -37.65 8.91 5.63
CA THR A 127 -37.75 8.01 6.80
C THR A 127 -37.98 6.55 6.42
N PRO A 128 -38.91 6.21 5.49
CA PRO A 128 -39.10 4.82 5.08
C PRO A 128 -37.86 4.18 4.45
N TRP A 129 -36.99 4.97 3.80
CA TRP A 129 -35.75 4.46 3.22
C TRP A 129 -34.68 4.22 4.27
N LYS A 130 -34.60 5.09 5.29
CA LYS A 130 -33.68 4.92 6.42
C LYS A 130 -34.05 3.69 7.25
N GLU A 131 -35.34 3.47 7.49
CA GLU A 131 -35.86 2.26 8.14
C GLU A 131 -35.53 1.01 7.32
N ALA A 132 -35.77 1.02 6.01
CA ALA A 132 -35.39 -0.10 5.15
C ALA A 132 -33.88 -0.39 5.16
N PHE A 133 -33.02 0.64 5.27
CA PHE A 133 -31.59 0.42 5.43
C PHE A 133 -31.22 -0.15 6.79
N ALA A 134 -31.91 0.25 7.86
CA ALA A 134 -31.72 -0.33 9.19
C ALA A 134 -32.13 -1.81 9.19
N ASP A 135 -33.25 -2.15 8.53
CA ASP A 135 -33.69 -3.54 8.35
C ASP A 135 -32.64 -4.36 7.60
N MET A 136 -32.11 -3.81 6.50
CA MET A 136 -31.06 -4.48 5.73
C MET A 136 -29.76 -4.64 6.51
N ASP A 137 -29.34 -3.64 7.31
CA ASP A 137 -28.16 -3.72 8.18
C ASP A 137 -28.34 -4.82 9.24
N ALA A 138 -29.55 -4.97 9.77
CA ALA A 138 -29.91 -6.01 10.74
C ALA A 138 -30.08 -7.40 10.13
N GLY A 139 -30.00 -7.53 8.79
CA GLY A 139 -30.10 -8.82 8.10
C GLY A 139 -31.53 -9.27 7.83
N PHE A 140 -32.54 -8.40 7.98
CA PHE A 140 -33.93 -8.77 7.75
C PHE A 140 -34.24 -8.89 6.25
N ASP A 141 -34.97 -9.95 5.92
CA ASP A 141 -35.54 -10.16 4.60
C ASP A 141 -36.85 -9.38 4.46
N ARG A 142 -37.06 -8.74 3.31
CA ARG A 142 -38.29 -8.01 3.02
C ARG A 142 -38.72 -8.25 1.59
N ASN A 143 -40.01 -8.53 1.38
CA ASN A 143 -40.58 -8.75 0.04
C ASN A 143 -39.84 -9.84 -0.77
N GLY A 144 -39.39 -10.91 -0.10
CA GLY A 144 -38.60 -11.98 -0.73
C GLY A 144 -37.21 -11.55 -1.21
N GLN A 145 -36.74 -10.36 -0.83
CA GLN A 145 -35.41 -9.86 -1.12
C GLN A 145 -34.54 -9.95 0.13
N MET A 146 -33.48 -10.76 0.04
CA MET A 146 -32.42 -10.76 1.05
C MET A 146 -31.61 -9.46 0.98
N PRO A 147 -31.12 -8.94 2.11
CA PRO A 147 -30.27 -7.77 2.11
C PRO A 147 -28.98 -7.99 1.30
N PRO A 148 -28.31 -6.91 0.87
CA PRO A 148 -26.96 -6.99 0.35
C PRO A 148 -25.98 -7.61 1.35
N ALA A 149 -24.89 -8.20 0.84
CA ALA A 149 -23.79 -8.58 1.71
C ALA A 149 -23.28 -7.36 2.51
N PRO A 150 -22.84 -7.51 3.78
CA PRO A 150 -22.47 -6.38 4.64
C PRO A 150 -21.47 -5.40 4.00
N GLY A 151 -20.45 -5.92 3.31
CA GLY A 151 -19.46 -5.10 2.61
C GLY A 151 -19.99 -4.29 1.42
N MET A 152 -21.18 -4.60 0.90
CA MET A 152 -21.84 -3.87 -0.19
C MET A 152 -22.81 -2.80 0.30
N MET A 153 -23.13 -2.78 1.60
CA MET A 153 -24.14 -1.88 2.14
C MET A 153 -23.82 -0.40 1.91
N GLY A 154 -22.56 -0.02 2.13
CA GLY A 154 -22.09 1.34 1.84
C GLY A 154 -22.29 1.76 0.39
N THR A 155 -22.15 0.81 -0.56
CA THR A 155 -22.43 1.06 -1.98
C THR A 155 -23.91 1.31 -2.23
N HIS A 156 -24.80 0.49 -1.67
CA HIS A 156 -26.25 0.69 -1.82
C HIS A 156 -26.71 2.02 -1.22
N LYS A 157 -26.29 2.33 0.03
CA LYS A 157 -26.57 3.61 0.69
C LYS A 157 -26.10 4.78 -0.18
N MET A 158 -24.87 4.72 -0.71
CA MET A 158 -24.34 5.74 -1.61
C MET A 158 -25.21 5.89 -2.87
N LYS A 159 -25.58 4.79 -3.55
CA LYS A 159 -26.34 4.85 -4.80
C LYS A 159 -27.77 5.38 -4.62
N ILE A 160 -28.43 5.07 -3.51
CA ILE A 160 -29.74 5.64 -3.17
C ILE A 160 -29.64 7.13 -2.87
N ARG A 161 -28.58 7.58 -2.18
CA ARG A 161 -28.31 9.01 -1.99
C ARG A 161 -28.01 9.75 -3.30
N GLN A 162 -27.41 9.08 -4.29
CA GLN A 162 -27.21 9.65 -5.63
C GLN A 162 -28.53 9.73 -6.41
N LEU A 163 -29.38 8.71 -6.34
CA LEU A 163 -30.73 8.73 -6.92
C LEU A 163 -31.53 9.92 -6.37
N LEU A 164 -31.57 10.08 -5.05
CA LEU A 164 -32.32 11.18 -4.42
C LEU A 164 -31.80 12.55 -4.82
N PHE A 165 -30.49 12.69 -4.92
CA PHE A 165 -29.87 13.92 -5.43
C PHE A 165 -30.37 14.26 -6.84
N SER A 166 -30.38 13.28 -7.75
CA SER A 166 -30.84 13.49 -9.12
C SER A 166 -32.35 13.77 -9.19
N ALA A 167 -33.16 13.14 -8.33
CA ALA A 167 -34.60 13.41 -8.21
C ALA A 167 -34.86 14.86 -7.77
N ARG A 168 -34.23 15.30 -6.67
CA ARG A 168 -34.38 16.67 -6.15
C ARG A 168 -33.85 17.72 -7.13
N LYS A 169 -32.73 17.45 -7.80
CA LYS A 169 -32.18 18.33 -8.86
C LYS A 169 -33.17 18.51 -10.02
N ALA A 170 -34.01 17.51 -10.29
CA ALA A 170 -35.08 17.56 -11.28
C ALA A 170 -36.43 18.04 -10.71
N ALA A 171 -36.46 18.51 -9.45
CA ALA A 171 -37.67 18.91 -8.73
C ALA A 171 -38.75 17.81 -8.66
N LEU A 172 -38.34 16.54 -8.60
CA LEU A 172 -39.22 15.38 -8.46
C LEU A 172 -39.43 15.01 -6.99
N PRO A 173 -40.53 14.32 -6.65
CA PRO A 173 -40.77 13.86 -5.28
C PRO A 173 -39.70 12.87 -4.79
N ASP A 174 -39.51 12.80 -3.48
CA ASP A 174 -38.56 11.91 -2.80
C ASP A 174 -39.08 10.45 -2.74
N ILE A 175 -39.45 9.90 -3.89
CA ILE A 175 -39.94 8.51 -4.07
C ILE A 175 -39.13 7.83 -5.18
N ILE A 176 -39.10 6.50 -5.21
CA ILE A 176 -38.53 5.78 -6.36
C ILE A 176 -39.66 5.57 -7.36
N SER A 177 -39.74 6.45 -8.34
CA SER A 177 -40.66 6.37 -9.49
C SER A 177 -39.89 6.29 -10.82
N ALA A 178 -40.57 5.90 -11.90
CA ALA A 178 -39.97 5.85 -13.23
C ALA A 178 -39.32 7.18 -13.63
N ASP A 179 -39.93 8.32 -13.26
CA ASP A 179 -39.37 9.64 -13.52
C ASP A 179 -38.09 9.93 -12.71
N THR A 180 -38.04 9.53 -11.44
CA THR A 180 -36.80 9.66 -10.65
C THR A 180 -35.68 8.77 -11.19
N VAL A 181 -36.02 7.57 -11.68
CA VAL A 181 -35.06 6.66 -12.33
C VAL A 181 -34.56 7.27 -13.64
N ARG A 182 -35.45 7.85 -14.47
CA ARG A 182 -35.06 8.57 -15.70
C ARG A 182 -34.16 9.76 -15.39
N ALA A 183 -34.48 10.55 -14.36
CA ALA A 183 -33.66 11.68 -13.93
C ALA A 183 -32.26 11.23 -13.49
N TYR A 184 -32.18 10.16 -12.70
CA TYR A 184 -30.91 9.58 -12.29
C TYR A 184 -30.12 8.99 -13.47
N ALA A 185 -30.77 8.32 -14.41
CA ALA A 185 -30.11 7.79 -15.60
C ALA A 185 -29.51 8.90 -16.47
N ARG A 186 -30.22 10.02 -16.66
CA ARG A 186 -29.70 11.22 -17.34
C ARG A 186 -28.52 11.83 -16.60
N ASP A 187 -28.61 11.97 -15.29
CA ASP A 187 -27.51 12.53 -14.50
C ASP A 187 -26.29 11.60 -14.41
N MET A 188 -26.48 10.29 -14.58
CA MET A 188 -25.38 9.32 -14.66
C MET A 188 -24.73 9.28 -16.05
N SER A 189 -25.48 9.52 -17.13
CA SER A 189 -24.93 9.55 -18.49
C SER A 189 -24.04 10.78 -18.75
N THR A 190 -24.36 11.93 -18.14
CA THR A 190 -23.54 13.15 -18.24
C THR A 190 -22.18 13.02 -17.55
N ARG A 191 -22.01 12.07 -16.63
CA ARG A 191 -20.78 11.85 -15.86
C ARG A 191 -19.70 11.05 -16.59
N ASN A 192 -19.92 10.67 -17.86
CA ASN A 192 -18.99 9.87 -18.67
C ASN A 192 -18.43 8.62 -17.94
N LEU A 193 -19.30 7.92 -17.21
CA LEU A 193 -18.92 6.77 -16.40
C LEU A 193 -18.75 5.51 -17.25
N ALA A 194 -17.87 4.61 -16.82
CA ALA A 194 -17.69 3.32 -17.46
C ALA A 194 -19.01 2.50 -17.42
N PRO A 195 -19.34 1.72 -18.48
CA PRO A 195 -20.55 0.90 -18.50
C PRO A 195 -20.68 -0.06 -17.31
N ALA A 196 -19.57 -0.61 -16.80
CA ALA A 196 -19.57 -1.46 -15.61
C ALA A 196 -20.01 -0.69 -14.34
N THR A 197 -19.59 0.57 -14.21
CA THR A 197 -20.01 1.45 -13.10
C THR A 197 -21.49 1.80 -13.20
N LEU A 198 -21.99 2.04 -14.40
CA LEU A 198 -23.41 2.27 -14.67
C LEU A 198 -24.24 1.02 -14.31
N LYS A 199 -23.85 -0.16 -14.79
CA LYS A 199 -24.46 -1.44 -14.41
C LYS A 199 -24.54 -1.58 -12.89
N ALA A 200 -23.41 -1.49 -12.18
CA ALA A 200 -23.37 -1.63 -10.72
C ALA A 200 -24.26 -0.61 -10.00
N SER A 201 -24.34 0.62 -10.54
CA SER A 201 -25.18 1.67 -9.97
C SER A 201 -26.67 1.36 -10.11
N PHE A 202 -27.13 0.95 -11.30
CA PHE A 202 -28.53 0.59 -11.52
C PHE A 202 -28.92 -0.70 -10.81
N SER A 203 -28.05 -1.71 -10.78
CA SER A 203 -28.29 -2.94 -10.00
C SER A 203 -28.42 -2.66 -8.50
N ALA A 204 -27.63 -1.72 -7.97
CA ALA A 204 -27.73 -1.34 -6.57
C ALA A 204 -29.06 -0.66 -6.22
N VAL A 205 -29.57 0.20 -7.12
CA VAL A 205 -30.88 0.85 -6.97
C VAL A 205 -32.00 -0.17 -7.15
N LEU A 206 -31.92 -1.05 -8.17
CA LEU A 206 -32.90 -2.10 -8.43
C LEU A 206 -33.10 -3.02 -7.21
N LYS A 207 -32.01 -3.45 -6.58
CA LYS A 207 -32.10 -4.30 -5.37
C LYS A 207 -32.85 -3.60 -4.24
N PHE A 208 -32.57 -2.33 -4.01
CA PHE A 208 -33.26 -1.54 -2.99
C PHE A 208 -34.73 -1.30 -3.35
N ALA A 209 -35.02 -0.96 -4.60
CA ALA A 209 -36.38 -0.74 -5.11
C ALA A 209 -37.27 -1.99 -4.95
N ARG A 210 -36.71 -3.19 -5.23
CA ARG A 210 -37.39 -4.46 -4.96
C ARG A 210 -37.58 -4.72 -3.47
N TYR A 211 -36.57 -4.39 -2.64
CA TYR A 211 -36.65 -4.60 -1.19
C TYR A 211 -37.75 -3.77 -0.53
N ILE A 212 -37.95 -2.52 -0.97
CA ILE A 212 -39.03 -1.66 -0.45
C ILE A 212 -40.37 -1.83 -1.19
N SER A 213 -40.45 -2.71 -2.19
CA SER A 213 -41.62 -2.88 -3.08
C SER A 213 -42.11 -1.56 -3.70
N THR A 214 -41.23 -0.87 -4.43
CA THR A 214 -41.64 0.32 -5.21
C THR A 214 -42.52 -0.07 -6.42
N ASP A 215 -43.04 0.92 -7.14
CA ASP A 215 -43.90 0.70 -8.30
C ASP A 215 -43.27 -0.22 -9.38
N PRO A 216 -44.07 -1.08 -10.04
CA PRO A 216 -43.56 -2.02 -11.05
C PRO A 216 -42.88 -1.36 -12.26
N GLU A 217 -43.32 -0.15 -12.66
CA GLU A 217 -42.74 0.56 -13.81
C GLU A 217 -41.27 0.95 -13.53
N SER A 218 -40.98 1.46 -12.33
CA SER A 218 -39.60 1.72 -11.87
C SER A 218 -38.72 0.48 -11.87
N ILE A 219 -39.25 -0.65 -11.38
CA ILE A 219 -38.52 -1.91 -11.32
C ILE A 219 -38.16 -2.36 -12.74
N GLN A 220 -39.13 -2.36 -13.65
CA GLN A 220 -38.94 -2.73 -15.05
C GLN A 220 -37.90 -1.84 -15.74
N LEU A 221 -37.97 -0.52 -15.54
CA LEU A 221 -37.01 0.42 -16.10
C LEU A 221 -35.59 0.19 -15.57
N LEU A 222 -35.44 -0.09 -14.27
CA LEU A 222 -34.14 -0.39 -13.65
C LEU A 222 -33.54 -1.73 -14.16
N GLU A 223 -34.38 -2.73 -14.42
CA GLU A 223 -33.98 -3.99 -15.05
C GLU A 223 -33.47 -3.77 -16.48
N GLU A 224 -34.20 -2.99 -17.28
CA GLU A 224 -33.81 -2.64 -18.65
C GLU A 224 -32.47 -1.90 -18.66
N LEU A 225 -32.32 -0.86 -17.85
CA LEU A 225 -31.07 -0.11 -17.71
C LEU A 225 -29.91 -1.02 -17.28
N THR A 226 -30.14 -1.91 -16.31
CA THR A 226 -29.13 -2.89 -15.87
C THR A 226 -28.69 -3.78 -17.03
N ARG A 227 -29.64 -4.32 -17.81
CA ARG A 227 -29.37 -5.19 -18.96
C ARG A 227 -28.60 -4.45 -20.06
N ILE A 228 -29.00 -3.23 -20.41
CA ILE A 228 -28.30 -2.39 -21.41
C ILE A 228 -26.84 -2.20 -21.03
N TYR A 229 -26.58 -1.78 -19.78
CA TYR A 229 -25.22 -1.51 -19.34
C TYR A 229 -24.41 -2.77 -19.06
N GLU A 230 -25.05 -3.90 -18.78
CA GLU A 230 -24.39 -5.20 -18.79
C GLU A 230 -23.89 -5.58 -20.19
N THR A 231 -24.73 -5.48 -21.22
CA THR A 231 -24.32 -5.76 -22.59
C THR A 231 -23.18 -4.84 -23.03
N LYS A 232 -23.26 -3.54 -22.71
CA LYS A 232 -22.19 -2.58 -22.99
C LYS A 232 -20.90 -2.89 -22.21
N ALA A 233 -21.00 -3.26 -20.93
CA ALA A 233 -19.84 -3.62 -20.12
C ALA A 233 -19.10 -4.85 -20.67
N ARG A 234 -19.83 -5.86 -21.16
CA ARG A 234 -19.23 -7.05 -21.79
C ARG A 234 -18.45 -6.72 -23.07
N ARG A 235 -18.85 -5.68 -23.81
CA ARG A 235 -18.18 -5.24 -25.06
C ARG A 235 -17.01 -4.29 -24.83
N THR A 236 -16.90 -3.68 -23.65
CA THR A 236 -15.88 -2.68 -23.37
C THR A 236 -14.57 -3.37 -22.98
N LYS A 237 -13.50 -3.15 -23.75
CA LYS A 237 -12.17 -3.65 -23.39
C LYS A 237 -11.72 -3.05 -22.06
N SER A 238 -11.18 -3.89 -21.17
CA SER A 238 -10.71 -3.42 -19.87
C SER A 238 -9.47 -2.54 -20.04
N LYS A 239 -9.48 -1.33 -19.46
CA LYS A 239 -8.31 -0.42 -19.46
C LYS A 239 -7.07 -1.01 -18.79
N LYS A 240 -7.22 -2.08 -18.00
CA LYS A 240 -6.11 -2.76 -17.32
C LYS A 240 -4.99 -3.21 -18.27
N PHE A 241 -5.30 -3.47 -19.53
CA PHE A 241 -4.35 -3.98 -20.51
C PHE A 241 -3.41 -2.92 -21.06
N GLN A 242 -3.82 -1.65 -21.10
CA GLN A 242 -2.95 -0.54 -21.53
C GLN A 242 -1.77 -0.35 -20.54
N HIS A 243 -2.00 -0.62 -19.25
CA HIS A 243 -0.98 -0.51 -18.22
C HIS A 243 -0.07 -1.75 -18.11
N LEU A 244 -0.50 -2.90 -18.65
CA LEU A 244 0.24 -4.16 -18.57
C LEU A 244 1.52 -4.15 -19.44
N GLN A 245 1.53 -3.34 -20.51
CA GLN A 245 2.72 -3.14 -21.34
C GLN A 245 3.88 -2.51 -20.57
N ASN A 246 3.58 -1.59 -19.63
CA ASN A 246 4.58 -0.88 -18.85
C ASN A 246 5.33 -1.79 -17.86
N THR A 247 4.87 -3.03 -17.65
CA THR A 247 5.47 -3.97 -16.68
C THR A 247 6.25 -5.09 -17.36
N GLY A 248 6.41 -5.05 -18.69
CA GLY A 248 7.04 -6.13 -19.46
C GLY A 248 6.34 -7.49 -19.31
N TYR A 249 5.10 -7.52 -18.82
CA TYR A 249 4.33 -8.74 -18.52
C TYR A 249 5.02 -9.73 -17.57
N SER A 250 5.97 -9.29 -16.73
CA SER A 250 6.79 -10.18 -15.91
C SER A 250 6.94 -9.66 -14.48
N PRO A 251 6.73 -10.50 -13.45
CA PRO A 251 7.11 -10.16 -12.08
C PRO A 251 8.59 -9.79 -11.95
N VAL A 252 9.46 -10.42 -12.74
CA VAL A 252 10.91 -10.14 -12.74
C VAL A 252 11.19 -8.70 -13.15
N ALA A 253 10.56 -8.21 -14.21
CA ALA A 253 10.74 -6.83 -14.66
C ALA A 253 10.26 -5.81 -13.61
N VAL A 254 9.20 -6.15 -12.86
CA VAL A 254 8.74 -5.31 -11.74
C VAL A 254 9.74 -5.33 -10.58
N ILE A 255 10.37 -6.47 -10.30
CA ILE A 255 11.42 -6.59 -9.27
C ILE A 255 12.68 -5.81 -9.68
N GLU A 256 13.09 -5.86 -10.95
CA GLU A 256 14.21 -5.06 -11.46
C GLU A 256 13.94 -3.56 -11.31
N GLN A 257 12.72 -3.11 -11.64
CA GLN A 257 12.31 -1.73 -11.42
C GLN A 257 12.29 -1.36 -9.92
N ALA A 258 11.83 -2.27 -9.06
CA ALA A 258 11.88 -2.09 -7.62
C ALA A 258 13.33 -1.97 -7.11
N GLN A 259 14.26 -2.74 -7.67
CA GLN A 259 15.68 -2.67 -7.35
C GLN A 259 16.25 -1.30 -7.70
N THR A 260 15.96 -0.77 -8.89
CA THR A 260 16.38 0.59 -9.27
C THR A 260 15.88 1.64 -8.28
N ILE A 261 14.60 1.57 -7.87
CA ILE A 261 14.03 2.49 -6.87
C ILE A 261 14.74 2.37 -5.52
N LEU A 262 15.10 1.14 -5.12
CA LEU A 262 15.83 0.89 -3.87
C LEU A 262 17.25 1.44 -3.92
N ASP A 263 17.97 1.25 -5.03
CA ASP A 263 19.34 1.70 -5.25
C ASP A 263 19.45 3.22 -5.33
N GLU A 264 18.39 3.91 -5.77
CA GLU A 264 18.31 5.37 -5.77
C GLU A 264 18.03 5.96 -4.37
N ALA A 265 17.46 5.18 -3.46
CA ALA A 265 17.01 5.67 -2.15
C ALA A 265 18.13 6.34 -1.33
N PRO A 266 19.39 5.87 -1.28
CA PRO A 266 20.48 6.55 -0.58
C PRO A 266 20.79 7.96 -1.12
N ASN A 267 20.58 8.20 -2.42
CA ASN A 267 20.92 9.46 -3.09
C ASN A 267 19.88 10.57 -2.86
N ILE A 268 18.74 10.25 -2.25
CA ILE A 268 17.68 11.21 -1.99
C ILE A 268 17.98 11.98 -0.70
N LEU A 269 17.94 13.32 -0.79
CA LEU A 269 18.30 14.22 0.31
C LEU A 269 17.35 14.10 1.52
N SER A 270 16.05 14.00 1.28
CA SER A 270 15.04 14.00 2.34
C SER A 270 14.90 12.60 2.97
N PRO A 271 15.10 12.41 4.29
CA PRO A 271 14.91 11.13 4.96
C PRO A 271 13.52 10.53 4.71
N ARG A 272 12.49 11.39 4.72
CA ARG A 272 11.11 11.01 4.43
C ARG A 272 10.97 10.42 3.03
N SER A 273 11.54 11.07 2.02
CA SER A 273 11.48 10.59 0.65
C SER A 273 12.34 9.34 0.44
N ARG A 274 13.50 9.23 1.10
CA ARG A 274 14.32 7.99 1.12
C ARG A 274 13.51 6.80 1.60
N HIS A 275 12.88 6.94 2.77
CA HIS A 275 12.09 5.85 3.33
C HIS A 275 10.84 5.55 2.48
N ALA A 276 10.22 6.57 1.87
CA ALA A 276 9.14 6.35 0.91
C ALA A 276 9.59 5.56 -0.34
N HIS A 277 10.82 5.75 -0.84
CA HIS A 277 11.36 4.95 -1.95
C HIS A 277 11.59 3.50 -1.54
N ARG A 278 12.16 3.25 -0.34
CA ARG A 278 12.31 1.87 0.17
C ARG A 278 10.96 1.17 0.29
N ASN A 279 9.96 1.87 0.83
CA ASN A 279 8.58 1.38 0.90
C ASN A 279 8.01 1.07 -0.50
N GLN A 280 8.22 1.95 -1.47
CA GLN A 280 7.73 1.76 -2.83
C GLN A 280 8.39 0.55 -3.51
N ALA A 281 9.72 0.42 -3.38
CA ALA A 281 10.46 -0.73 -3.88
C ALA A 281 9.93 -2.05 -3.27
N ALA A 282 9.83 -2.12 -1.95
CA ALA A 282 9.31 -3.32 -1.27
C ALA A 282 7.85 -3.63 -1.67
N ALA A 283 6.99 -2.60 -1.80
CA ALA A 283 5.61 -2.79 -2.23
C ALA A 283 5.50 -3.35 -3.66
N LEU A 284 6.41 -3.00 -4.56
CA LEU A 284 6.46 -3.54 -5.91
C LEU A 284 7.03 -4.97 -5.92
N ALA A 285 8.20 -5.16 -5.31
CA ALA A 285 8.92 -6.43 -5.34
C ALA A 285 8.15 -7.57 -4.67
N ILE A 286 7.61 -7.35 -3.46
CA ILE A 286 6.93 -8.39 -2.70
C ILE A 286 5.60 -8.77 -3.38
N PHE A 287 4.80 -7.77 -3.75
CA PHE A 287 3.45 -8.02 -4.26
C PHE A 287 3.39 -8.31 -5.77
N SER A 288 4.52 -8.29 -6.49
CA SER A 288 4.60 -8.79 -7.87
C SER A 288 4.57 -10.31 -7.93
N VAL A 289 5.13 -10.98 -6.91
CA VAL A 289 5.16 -12.46 -6.77
C VAL A 289 4.12 -12.97 -5.78
N LEU A 290 3.70 -12.14 -4.81
CA LEU A 290 2.60 -12.43 -3.89
C LEU A 290 1.40 -11.49 -4.13
N PRO A 291 0.67 -11.63 -5.25
CA PRO A 291 -0.41 -10.70 -5.60
C PRO A 291 -1.69 -10.94 -4.78
N VAL A 292 -1.61 -10.74 -3.46
CA VAL A 292 -2.72 -10.77 -2.50
C VAL A 292 -3.65 -9.55 -2.69
N ARG A 293 -4.78 -9.47 -1.99
CA ARG A 293 -5.68 -8.29 -2.14
C ARG A 293 -5.11 -7.13 -1.34
N LEU A 294 -5.47 -5.90 -1.69
CA LEU A 294 -5.06 -4.70 -0.94
C LEU A 294 -5.28 -4.82 0.58
N ALA A 295 -6.37 -5.44 1.01
CA ALA A 295 -6.64 -5.67 2.43
C ALA A 295 -5.59 -6.57 3.11
N ASP A 296 -5.00 -7.48 2.34
CA ASP A 296 -4.06 -8.52 2.76
C ASP A 296 -2.59 -8.06 2.61
N THR A 297 -2.32 -6.88 2.02
CA THR A 297 -0.96 -6.34 1.88
C THR A 297 -0.41 -5.75 3.19
N ARG A 298 -1.19 -5.81 4.27
CA ARG A 298 -0.88 -5.20 5.57
C ARG A 298 -0.12 -6.20 6.45
N LEU A 299 1.09 -6.52 6.02
CA LEU A 299 1.98 -7.42 6.74
C LEU A 299 2.49 -6.77 8.03
N VAL A 300 2.61 -7.58 9.08
CA VAL A 300 3.04 -7.21 10.42
C VAL A 300 4.04 -8.24 10.92
N PHE A 301 5.22 -7.78 11.34
CA PHE A 301 6.27 -8.65 11.88
C PHE A 301 5.76 -9.39 13.12
N GLY A 302 6.03 -10.70 13.22
CA GLY A 302 5.62 -11.53 14.36
C GLY A 302 4.12 -11.84 14.43
N GLU A 303 3.30 -11.34 13.51
CA GLU A 303 1.88 -11.70 13.40
C GLU A 303 1.54 -12.34 12.06
N THR A 304 2.05 -11.79 10.96
CA THR A 304 1.81 -12.29 9.59
C THR A 304 3.07 -12.40 8.76
N LEU A 305 4.20 -11.88 9.26
CA LEU A 305 5.51 -11.92 8.62
C LEU A 305 6.54 -12.40 9.65
N PHE A 306 7.18 -13.52 9.37
CA PHE A 306 8.08 -14.22 10.27
C PHE A 306 9.45 -14.42 9.62
N TRP A 307 10.49 -14.60 10.42
CA TRP A 307 11.85 -14.86 9.98
C TRP A 307 12.27 -16.27 10.38
N SER A 308 12.73 -17.08 9.43
CA SER A 308 13.17 -18.47 9.65
C SER A 308 14.68 -18.62 9.90
N GLY A 309 15.44 -17.53 9.77
CA GLY A 309 16.91 -17.54 9.82
C GLY A 309 17.57 -17.26 8.47
N ASP A 310 16.93 -17.62 7.36
CA ASP A 310 17.43 -17.40 5.99
C ASP A 310 16.44 -16.68 5.07
N ARG A 311 15.15 -16.74 5.38
CA ARG A 311 14.07 -16.14 4.58
C ARG A 311 12.91 -15.69 5.44
N TYR A 312 12.02 -14.93 4.82
CA TYR A 312 10.77 -14.52 5.43
C TYR A 312 9.64 -15.48 5.05
N THR A 313 8.83 -15.84 6.04
CA THR A 313 7.59 -16.60 5.86
C THR A 313 6.40 -15.68 6.10
N ILE A 314 5.35 -15.84 5.30
CA ILE A 314 4.10 -15.11 5.45
C ILE A 314 3.00 -16.09 5.81
N GLU A 315 2.31 -15.82 6.91
CA GLU A 315 1.17 -16.60 7.40
C GLU A 315 0.00 -15.66 7.62
N MET A 316 -1.14 -15.89 6.96
CA MET A 316 -2.32 -15.04 7.15
C MET A 316 -3.62 -15.75 6.82
N LYS A 317 -4.75 -15.15 7.21
CA LYS A 317 -6.07 -15.49 6.68
C LYS A 317 -6.49 -14.47 5.62
N LEU A 318 -6.71 -14.93 4.39
CA LEU A 318 -7.09 -14.05 3.28
C LEU A 318 -8.46 -13.39 3.55
N SER A 319 -8.53 -12.06 3.48
CA SER A 319 -9.71 -11.30 3.90
C SER A 319 -11.01 -11.62 3.16
N LYS A 320 -10.92 -12.06 1.89
CA LYS A 320 -12.11 -12.38 1.08
C LYS A 320 -12.67 -13.78 1.33
N SER A 321 -11.83 -14.76 1.68
CA SER A 321 -12.22 -16.17 1.75
C SER A 321 -12.02 -16.79 3.12
N SER A 322 -11.38 -16.06 4.05
CA SER A 322 -10.95 -16.53 5.38
C SER A 322 -10.07 -17.78 5.34
N TYR A 323 -9.48 -18.09 4.18
CA TYR A 323 -8.60 -19.23 3.98
C TYR A 323 -7.23 -18.94 4.59
N SER A 324 -6.72 -19.86 5.40
CA SER A 324 -5.34 -19.82 5.88
C SER A 324 -4.40 -19.98 4.70
N TRP A 325 -3.45 -19.07 4.57
CA TRP A 325 -2.52 -18.98 3.47
C TRP A 325 -1.14 -18.76 4.04
N GLU A 326 -0.22 -19.64 3.66
CA GLU A 326 1.16 -19.69 4.14
C GLU A 326 2.09 -19.81 2.94
N THR A 327 3.18 -19.03 2.94
CA THR A 327 4.19 -19.11 1.89
C THR A 327 5.55 -18.61 2.38
N GLU A 328 6.61 -19.18 1.82
CA GLU A 328 7.96 -18.66 1.99
C GLU A 328 8.29 -17.69 0.85
N LEU A 329 8.94 -16.58 1.20
CA LEU A 329 9.52 -15.67 0.22
C LEU A 329 10.86 -16.21 -0.28
N ASP A 330 11.11 -16.00 -1.58
CA ASP A 330 12.42 -16.23 -2.16
C ASP A 330 13.47 -15.34 -1.44
N PRO A 331 14.60 -15.89 -0.95
CA PRO A 331 15.61 -15.13 -0.21
C PRO A 331 16.14 -13.90 -0.96
N ARG A 332 16.08 -13.89 -2.30
CA ARG A 332 16.48 -12.72 -3.10
C ARG A 332 15.62 -11.49 -2.84
N LEU A 333 14.42 -11.67 -2.30
CA LEU A 333 13.51 -10.59 -1.93
C LEU A 333 13.76 -10.05 -0.52
N ASN A 334 14.58 -10.71 0.30
CA ASN A 334 14.88 -10.27 1.67
C ASN A 334 15.43 -8.85 1.68
N ILE A 335 16.25 -8.47 0.69
CA ILE A 335 16.85 -7.14 0.57
C ILE A 335 15.83 -5.99 0.65
N PHE A 336 14.60 -6.21 0.15
CA PHE A 336 13.55 -5.20 0.18
C PHE A 336 12.95 -5.05 1.57
N ILE A 337 12.78 -6.16 2.30
CA ILE A 337 12.27 -6.17 3.68
C ILE A 337 13.35 -5.65 4.63
N ASP A 338 14.58 -6.11 4.47
CA ASP A 338 15.75 -5.69 5.26
C ASP A 338 15.99 -4.18 5.10
N ALA A 339 15.79 -3.61 3.91
CA ALA A 339 15.85 -2.16 3.71
C ALA A 339 14.79 -1.39 4.51
N LEU A 340 13.60 -1.97 4.74
CA LEU A 340 12.55 -1.37 5.59
C LEU A 340 12.87 -1.51 7.08
N ILE A 341 13.57 -2.57 7.48
CA ILE A 341 14.05 -2.76 8.85
C ILE A 341 15.19 -1.77 9.14
N LEU A 342 16.23 -1.79 8.32
CA LEU A 342 17.43 -0.97 8.50
C LEU A 342 17.14 0.52 8.35
N ARG A 343 16.22 0.90 7.46
CA ARG A 343 15.86 2.31 7.19
C ARG A 343 17.08 3.20 6.83
N GLY A 344 18.18 2.60 6.38
CA GLY A 344 19.44 3.27 6.06
C GLY A 344 20.52 3.16 7.14
N CYS A 345 20.26 2.44 8.23
CA CYS A 345 21.28 2.04 9.20
C CYS A 345 22.25 1.02 8.60
N ASN A 346 23.39 0.84 9.27
CA ASN A 346 24.42 -0.11 8.86
C ASN A 346 23.90 -1.56 8.96
N PRO A 347 24.13 -2.42 7.95
CA PRO A 347 23.68 -3.82 7.96
C PRO A 347 24.11 -4.66 9.17
N ILE A 348 25.16 -4.28 9.90
CA ILE A 348 25.56 -4.97 11.14
C ILE A 348 24.45 -4.98 12.21
N TRP A 349 23.52 -4.03 12.14
CA TRP A 349 22.37 -3.92 13.06
C TRP A 349 21.14 -4.69 12.59
N LEU A 350 21.21 -5.37 11.43
CA LEU A 350 20.03 -5.96 10.81
C LEU A 350 19.36 -6.98 11.72
N ASP A 351 20.12 -7.85 12.37
CA ASP A 351 19.56 -8.92 13.21
C ASP A 351 18.87 -8.34 14.46
N GLU A 352 19.54 -7.46 15.20
CA GLU A 352 18.94 -6.77 16.35
C GLU A 352 17.69 -5.98 15.94
N MET A 353 17.77 -5.21 14.85
CA MET A 353 16.64 -4.42 14.39
C MET A 353 15.47 -5.30 13.90
N ARG A 354 15.76 -6.46 13.30
CA ARG A 354 14.74 -7.43 12.89
C ARG A 354 14.04 -8.02 14.12
N ASP A 355 14.80 -8.42 15.13
CA ASP A 355 14.27 -8.95 16.39
C ASP A 355 13.37 -7.92 17.07
N ASN A 356 13.78 -6.65 17.11
CA ASN A 356 12.95 -5.56 17.62
C ASN A 356 11.65 -5.42 16.82
N CYS A 357 11.70 -5.51 15.48
CA CYS A 357 10.48 -5.46 14.65
C CYS A 357 9.50 -6.60 14.96
N LEU A 358 10.03 -7.81 15.18
CA LEU A 358 9.24 -9.00 15.52
C LEU A 358 8.61 -8.88 16.92
N GLN A 359 9.39 -8.43 17.91
CA GLN A 359 8.93 -8.24 19.28
C GLN A 359 7.89 -7.12 19.43
N GLU A 360 8.07 -6.02 18.69
CA GLU A 360 7.17 -4.86 18.73
C GLU A 360 5.93 -5.01 17.84
N HIS A 361 5.80 -6.13 17.14
CA HIS A 361 4.75 -6.35 16.13
C HIS A 361 4.64 -5.18 15.14
N ARG A 362 5.79 -4.73 14.63
CA ARG A 362 5.84 -3.55 13.75
C ARG A 362 5.14 -3.85 12.43
N ALA A 363 4.34 -2.92 11.92
CA ALA A 363 3.85 -2.99 10.54
C ALA A 363 5.02 -2.98 9.55
N LEU A 364 4.96 -3.80 8.49
CA LEU A 364 6.01 -3.85 7.46
C LEU A 364 6.25 -2.46 6.85
N PHE A 365 5.16 -1.84 6.39
CA PHE A 365 5.16 -0.49 5.84
C PHE A 365 4.81 0.54 6.92
N ILE A 366 5.79 1.38 7.23
CA ILE A 366 5.65 2.52 8.14
C ILE A 366 5.95 3.82 7.39
N THR A 367 5.51 4.95 7.92
CA THR A 367 6.03 6.24 7.47
C THR A 367 7.39 6.50 8.11
N ASN A 368 8.09 7.55 7.68
CA ASN A 368 9.38 7.92 8.25
C ASN A 368 9.35 8.18 9.76
N ASP A 369 8.17 8.42 10.35
CA ASP A 369 8.01 8.58 11.78
C ASP A 369 7.71 7.27 12.54
N GLY A 370 7.73 6.12 11.87
CA GLY A 370 7.44 4.83 12.48
C GLY A 370 5.94 4.47 12.53
N SER A 371 5.03 5.40 12.23
CA SER A 371 3.59 5.09 12.22
C SER A 371 3.20 4.22 11.02
N PRO A 372 2.19 3.34 11.12
CA PRO A 372 1.72 2.56 9.98
C PRO A 372 1.23 3.45 8.82
N VAL A 373 1.49 3.01 7.58
CA VAL A 373 0.98 3.70 6.38
C VAL A 373 -0.55 3.60 6.24
N ALA A 374 -1.13 4.46 5.41
CA ALA A 374 -2.56 4.44 5.11
C ALA A 374 -2.98 3.17 4.36
N TYR A 375 -4.27 2.80 4.46
CA TYR A 375 -4.81 1.58 3.86
C TYR A 375 -4.51 1.40 2.36
N ASN A 376 -4.62 2.47 1.56
CA ASN A 376 -4.41 2.40 0.11
C ASN A 376 -2.94 2.49 -0.33
N TYR A 377 -2.00 2.57 0.62
CA TYR A 377 -0.63 2.97 0.34
C TYR A 377 0.07 2.07 -0.70
N VAL A 378 -0.06 0.75 -0.59
CA VAL A 378 0.51 -0.19 -1.57
C VAL A 378 -0.08 0.05 -2.96
N SER A 379 -1.40 0.23 -3.07
CA SER A 379 -2.06 0.57 -4.33
C SER A 379 -1.54 1.88 -4.94
N ASP A 380 -1.28 2.87 -4.10
CA ASP A 380 -0.77 4.17 -4.53
C ASP A 380 0.70 4.08 -4.98
N CYS A 381 1.54 3.27 -4.31
CA CYS A 381 2.90 2.96 -4.77
C CYS A 381 2.90 2.35 -6.17
N TRP A 382 2.05 1.34 -6.39
CA TRP A 382 1.86 0.72 -7.70
C TRP A 382 1.36 1.72 -8.74
N ARG A 383 0.40 2.58 -8.38
CA ARG A 383 -0.14 3.58 -9.32
C ARG A 383 0.91 4.59 -9.76
N GLN A 384 1.81 5.00 -8.86
CA GLN A 384 2.87 5.95 -9.18
C GLN A 384 3.87 5.38 -10.20
N VAL A 385 4.14 4.07 -10.15
CA VAL A 385 5.18 3.43 -10.98
C VAL A 385 4.60 2.80 -12.25
N VAL A 386 3.48 2.09 -12.11
CA VAL A 386 2.86 1.29 -13.19
C VAL A 386 1.68 2.03 -13.85
N GLY A 387 1.16 3.09 -13.22
CA GLY A 387 -0.01 3.84 -13.68
C GLY A 387 -1.36 3.25 -13.25
N THR A 388 -1.37 2.14 -12.52
CA THR A 388 -2.58 1.50 -11.96
C THR A 388 -2.28 0.87 -10.59
N GLY A 389 -3.32 0.57 -9.82
CA GLY A 389 -3.19 -0.07 -8.51
C GLY A 389 -2.62 -1.50 -8.56
N GLU A 390 -2.22 -1.99 -7.40
CA GLU A 390 -1.54 -3.27 -7.15
C GLU A 390 -2.26 -4.50 -7.68
N HIS A 391 -3.58 -4.41 -7.86
CA HIS A 391 -4.38 -5.52 -8.38
C HIS A 391 -3.96 -5.96 -9.80
N ILE A 392 -3.21 -5.11 -10.53
CA ILE A 392 -2.57 -5.46 -11.80
C ILE A 392 -1.56 -6.61 -11.66
N ALA A 393 -0.92 -6.76 -10.49
CA ALA A 393 0.04 -7.83 -10.22
C ALA A 393 -0.55 -9.22 -10.45
N ARG A 394 -1.85 -9.41 -10.13
CA ARG A 394 -2.57 -10.65 -10.45
C ARG A 394 -2.59 -10.90 -11.97
N THR A 395 -2.91 -9.88 -12.76
CA THR A 395 -2.90 -9.99 -14.24
C THR A 395 -1.50 -10.30 -14.75
N ILE A 396 -0.47 -9.65 -14.21
CA ILE A 396 0.94 -9.91 -14.57
C ILE A 396 1.28 -11.37 -14.29
N LEU A 397 1.00 -11.88 -13.08
CA LEU A 397 1.33 -13.24 -12.70
C LEU A 397 0.59 -14.28 -13.57
N HIS A 398 -0.72 -14.09 -13.79
CA HIS A 398 -1.51 -14.97 -14.68
C HIS A 398 -0.97 -14.97 -16.12
N THR A 399 -0.59 -13.80 -16.63
CA THR A 399 -0.04 -13.66 -17.98
C THR A 399 1.33 -14.33 -18.07
N PHE A 400 2.24 -14.00 -17.16
CA PHE A 400 3.59 -14.56 -17.10
C PHE A 400 3.59 -16.08 -16.99
N LEU A 401 2.88 -16.65 -16.01
CA LEU A 401 2.83 -18.09 -15.82
C LEU A 401 2.10 -18.80 -16.95
N GLY A 402 1.01 -18.21 -17.48
CA GLY A 402 0.32 -18.76 -18.65
C GLY A 402 1.22 -18.82 -19.90
N ILE A 403 2.07 -17.81 -20.12
CA ILE A 403 3.04 -17.79 -21.23
C ILE A 403 4.14 -18.84 -21.03
N LYS A 404 4.61 -19.00 -19.78
CA LYS A 404 5.76 -19.85 -19.46
C LYS A 404 5.39 -21.33 -19.34
N LEU A 405 4.23 -21.64 -18.79
CA LEU A 405 3.84 -22.99 -18.38
C LEU A 405 2.45 -23.43 -18.91
N GLY A 406 1.79 -22.62 -19.75
CA GLY A 406 0.48 -22.96 -20.30
C GLY A 406 -0.62 -23.08 -19.23
N GLU A 407 -1.42 -24.14 -19.32
CA GLU A 407 -2.53 -24.42 -18.39
C GLU A 407 -2.04 -24.66 -16.95
N ALA A 408 -0.94 -25.41 -16.77
CA ALA A 408 -0.34 -25.61 -15.45
C ALA A 408 0.09 -24.28 -14.80
N GLY A 409 0.56 -23.32 -15.60
CA GLY A 409 0.86 -21.96 -15.12
C GLY A 409 -0.37 -21.17 -14.70
N THR A 410 -1.49 -21.40 -15.37
CA THR A 410 -2.78 -20.82 -15.00
C THR A 410 -3.24 -21.31 -13.63
N ASP A 411 -3.16 -22.62 -13.39
CA ASP A 411 -3.53 -23.21 -12.11
C ASP A 411 -2.63 -22.71 -10.98
N LEU A 412 -1.32 -22.62 -11.24
CA LEU A 412 -0.36 -22.07 -10.29
C LEU A 412 -0.68 -20.60 -9.95
N ALA A 413 -1.02 -19.77 -10.95
CA ALA A 413 -1.43 -18.39 -10.73
C ALA A 413 -2.75 -18.29 -9.92
N MET A 414 -3.70 -19.20 -10.16
CA MET A 414 -4.93 -19.26 -9.38
C MET A 414 -4.66 -19.61 -7.92
N ALA A 415 -3.83 -20.62 -7.67
CA ALA A 415 -3.42 -21.02 -6.33
C ALA A 415 -2.71 -19.87 -5.60
N ALA A 416 -1.71 -19.25 -6.25
CA ALA A 416 -0.95 -18.12 -5.70
C ALA A 416 -1.82 -16.89 -5.38
N THR A 417 -2.94 -16.70 -6.10
CA THR A 417 -3.85 -15.57 -5.88
C THR A 417 -5.06 -15.90 -4.98
N GLY A 418 -5.16 -17.13 -4.48
CA GLY A 418 -6.28 -17.61 -3.69
C GLY A 418 -7.61 -17.66 -4.47
N GLN A 419 -7.55 -17.91 -5.78
CA GLN A 419 -8.73 -18.04 -6.64
C GLN A 419 -9.24 -19.49 -6.65
N ARG A 420 -10.56 -19.66 -6.55
CA ARG A 420 -11.21 -20.98 -6.53
C ARG A 420 -11.98 -21.32 -7.81
N SER A 421 -12.15 -20.35 -8.72
CA SER A 421 -13.00 -20.52 -9.90
C SER A 421 -12.26 -20.12 -11.17
N HIS A 422 -12.22 -21.03 -12.13
CA HIS A 422 -11.64 -20.81 -13.46
C HIS A 422 -12.32 -19.64 -14.20
N ALA A 423 -13.62 -19.43 -13.99
CA ALA A 423 -14.32 -18.28 -14.55
C ALA A 423 -13.75 -16.93 -14.08
N THR A 424 -13.17 -16.89 -12.87
CA THR A 424 -12.45 -15.70 -12.37
C THR A 424 -11.09 -15.54 -13.04
N ALA A 425 -10.38 -16.64 -13.32
CA ALA A 425 -9.08 -16.64 -13.98
C ALA A 425 -9.16 -16.17 -15.45
N VAL A 426 -10.22 -16.54 -16.17
CA VAL A 426 -10.49 -16.10 -17.55
C VAL A 426 -10.49 -14.58 -17.66
N ALA A 427 -11.00 -13.88 -16.64
CA ALA A 427 -10.99 -12.41 -16.62
C ALA A 427 -9.56 -11.85 -16.63
N TYR A 428 -8.55 -12.56 -16.10
CA TYR A 428 -7.14 -12.13 -16.09
C TYR A 428 -6.37 -12.56 -17.34
N GLN A 429 -6.85 -13.57 -18.07
CA GLN A 429 -6.14 -14.18 -19.20
C GLN A 429 -6.57 -13.64 -20.57
N GLY A 430 -7.88 -13.44 -20.80
CA GLY A 430 -8.51 -13.34 -22.13
C GLY A 430 -7.66 -12.73 -23.26
N ASP A 431 -7.48 -11.41 -23.25
CA ASP A 431 -6.77 -10.72 -24.35
C ASP A 431 -5.24 -10.67 -24.15
N ALA A 432 -4.78 -10.62 -22.89
CA ALA A 432 -3.37 -10.43 -22.56
C ALA A 432 -2.52 -11.69 -22.78
N LEU A 433 -3.04 -12.85 -22.36
CA LEU A 433 -2.38 -14.13 -22.58
C LEU A 433 -2.31 -14.44 -24.08
N ALA A 434 -3.41 -14.25 -24.80
CA ALA A 434 -3.45 -14.45 -26.24
C ALA A 434 -2.47 -13.52 -26.99
N MET A 435 -2.40 -12.24 -26.61
CA MET A 435 -1.44 -11.30 -27.22
C MET A 435 0.01 -11.67 -26.88
N ALA A 436 0.29 -12.01 -25.63
CA ALA A 436 1.65 -12.32 -25.21
C ALA A 436 2.14 -13.69 -25.71
N GLN A 437 1.24 -14.67 -25.86
CA GLN A 437 1.52 -15.92 -26.58
C GLN A 437 1.83 -15.67 -28.06
N ARG A 438 1.12 -14.72 -28.71
CA ARG A 438 1.46 -14.33 -30.09
C ARG A 438 2.83 -13.68 -30.17
N VAL A 439 3.16 -12.75 -29.27
CA VAL A 439 4.48 -12.09 -29.25
C VAL A 439 5.58 -13.12 -28.99
N LYS A 440 5.41 -14.00 -28.00
CA LYS A 440 6.38 -15.07 -27.72
C LYS A 440 6.53 -16.02 -28.90
N GLY A 441 5.42 -16.48 -29.51
CA GLY A 441 5.47 -17.33 -30.70
C GLY A 441 6.16 -16.64 -31.88
N GLN A 442 5.97 -15.33 -32.06
CA GLN A 442 6.69 -14.55 -33.07
C GLN A 442 8.19 -14.45 -32.77
N THR A 443 8.57 -14.24 -31.50
CA THR A 443 9.98 -14.23 -31.07
C THR A 443 10.63 -15.60 -31.25
N GLU A 444 10.00 -16.67 -30.77
CA GLU A 444 10.51 -18.05 -30.90
C GLU A 444 10.61 -18.48 -32.37
N LEU A 445 9.64 -18.14 -33.22
CA LEU A 445 9.74 -18.36 -34.68
C LEU A 445 10.89 -17.55 -35.30
N SER A 446 11.13 -16.33 -34.83
CA SER A 446 12.23 -15.50 -35.30
C SER A 446 13.58 -16.03 -34.84
N ASP A 447 13.66 -16.63 -33.66
CA ASP A 447 14.89 -17.23 -33.12
C ASP A 447 15.19 -18.57 -33.79
N VAL A 448 14.17 -19.40 -34.03
CA VAL A 448 14.28 -20.59 -34.90
C VAL A 448 14.76 -20.18 -36.30
N ALA A 449 14.19 -19.12 -36.89
CA ALA A 449 14.63 -18.64 -38.21
C ALA A 449 16.07 -18.07 -38.23
N LYS A 450 16.63 -17.68 -37.07
CA LYS A 450 18.02 -17.22 -36.94
C LYS A 450 19.00 -18.36 -36.62
N GLU A 451 18.53 -19.43 -35.98
CA GLU A 451 19.34 -20.58 -35.57
C GLU A 451 19.34 -21.73 -36.59
N PHE A 452 18.48 -21.73 -37.63
CA PHE A 452 18.33 -22.87 -38.56
C PHE A 452 18.98 -22.74 -39.95
N ASP A 453 19.59 -23.87 -40.36
CA ASP A 453 20.09 -24.24 -41.69
C ASP A 453 18.91 -24.57 -42.66
N PRO A 454 18.91 -24.14 -43.95
CA PRO A 454 17.71 -24.12 -44.81
C PRO A 454 17.12 -25.47 -45.25
N SER A 455 17.64 -26.60 -44.81
CA SER A 455 17.32 -27.93 -45.38
C SER A 455 15.96 -28.54 -44.99
N VAL A 456 15.16 -27.89 -44.12
CA VAL A 456 13.90 -28.45 -43.60
C VAL A 456 12.64 -27.97 -44.37
N PHE A 457 12.78 -26.99 -45.27
CA PHE A 457 11.68 -26.51 -46.13
C PHE A 457 11.99 -26.67 -47.63
N GLU A 458 12.67 -27.75 -48.01
CA GLU A 458 12.60 -28.21 -49.40
C GLU A 458 11.20 -28.78 -49.65
N PHE A 459 10.32 -27.95 -50.21
CA PHE A 459 9.11 -28.42 -50.85
C PHE A 459 9.53 -29.09 -52.17
N SER A 460 9.57 -30.42 -52.15
CA SER A 460 9.74 -31.26 -53.34
C SER A 460 8.57 -31.12 -54.31
#